data_AF-A0A6A4Y648-F1
#
_entry.id   AF-A0A6A4Y648-F1
#
_cell.length_a   1.000
_cell.length_b   1.000
_cell.length_c   1.000
_cell.angle_alpha   90.00
_cell.angle_beta   90.00
_cell.angle_gamma   90.00
#
_symmetry.space_group_name_H-M   'P 1'
#
loop_
_entity.id
_entity.type
_entity.pdbx_description
1 polymer ?
#
loop_
_entity_poly.entity_id
_entity_poly.type
_entity_poly.pdbx_seq_one_letter_code
_entity_poly.pdbx_strand_id
1 'polypeptide(L)'
;MCQFLRQNPGYGIKTGDTVHTGSYFADDSQLYAADEECLHRQLALVQSFCDKSGFRLNVDKTQILTFAPLSPALASMAVTSEAPTKSL
;
A
#
# COMPACT_ATOMS: atom_id res chain seq x y z
N MET A 1 -1.21 1.84 -13.06
CA MET A 1 -0.90 1.94 -11.61
C MET A 1 0.60 1.87 -11.30
N CYS A 2 1.28 0.75 -11.56
CA CYS A 2 2.67 0.52 -11.12
C CYS A 2 3.67 1.60 -11.59
N GLN A 3 3.53 2.09 -12.82
CA GLN A 3 4.37 3.18 -13.34
C GLN A 3 4.16 4.51 -12.58
N PHE A 4 2.92 4.85 -12.19
CA PHE A 4 2.63 6.08 -11.44
C PHE A 4 3.29 6.07 -10.06
N LEU A 5 3.29 4.92 -9.38
CA LEU A 5 3.95 4.77 -8.08
C LEU A 5 5.47 4.84 -8.22
N ARG A 6 6.05 4.18 -9.22
CA ARG A 6 7.50 4.23 -9.49
C ARG A 6 8.02 5.63 -9.89
N GLN A 7 7.16 6.48 -10.45
CA GLN A 7 7.48 7.89 -10.75
C GLN A 7 7.55 8.77 -9.49
N ASN A 8 7.13 8.26 -8.33
CA ASN A 8 7.14 8.97 -7.06
C ASN A 8 7.99 8.21 -6.01
N PRO A 9 9.31 8.05 -6.24
CA PRO A 9 10.17 7.28 -5.36
C PRO A 9 10.27 7.88 -3.94
N GLY A 10 10.00 9.19 -3.78
CA GLY A 10 10.01 9.85 -2.47
C GLY A 10 9.04 9.26 -1.45
N TYR A 11 8.05 8.47 -1.89
CA TYR A 11 7.09 7.82 -0.99
C TYR A 11 7.47 6.38 -0.62
N GLY A 12 8.47 5.79 -1.29
CA GLY A 12 8.85 4.38 -1.13
C GLY A 12 9.80 4.12 0.04
N ILE A 13 10.14 2.86 0.25
CA ILE A 13 11.15 2.42 1.22
C ILE A 13 12.49 2.26 0.50
N LYS A 14 13.57 2.82 1.06
CA LYS A 14 14.93 2.66 0.53
C LYS A 14 15.59 1.41 1.14
N THR A 15 16.11 0.53 0.28
CA THR A 15 16.90 -0.64 0.67
C THR A 15 18.19 -0.66 -0.18
N GLY A 16 19.33 -0.38 0.46
CA GLY A 16 20.58 -0.14 -0.26
C GLY A 16 20.46 1.06 -1.21
N ASP A 17 20.80 0.86 -2.48
CA ASP A 17 20.70 1.88 -3.53
C ASP A 17 19.36 1.90 -4.26
N THR A 18 18.43 1.02 -3.88
CA THR A 18 17.13 0.89 -4.55
C THR A 18 16.01 1.44 -3.68
N VAL A 19 15.05 2.11 -4.32
CA VAL A 19 13.80 2.52 -3.69
C VAL A 19 12.68 1.62 -4.18
N HIS A 20 11.95 1.02 -3.25
CA HIS A 20 10.83 0.15 -3.51
C HIS A 20 9.52 0.88 -3.16
N THR A 21 8.62 1.02 -4.13
CA THR A 21 7.30 1.64 -3.95
C THR A 21 6.18 0.61 -3.87
N GLY A 22 6.43 -0.61 -4.35
CA GLY A 22 5.46 -1.69 -4.28
C GLY A 22 5.83 -2.91 -5.09
N SER A 23 5.04 -3.97 -4.90
CA SER A 23 5.04 -5.21 -5.67
C SER A 23 3.65 -5.43 -6.25
N TYR A 24 3.57 -5.97 -7.46
CA TYR A 24 2.32 -6.04 -8.22
C TYR A 24 2.23 -7.37 -8.96
N PHE A 25 1.12 -8.09 -8.78
CA PHE A 25 0.85 -9.33 -9.49
C PHE A 25 -0.65 -9.46 -9.75
N ALA A 26 -1.04 -9.54 -11.03
CA ALA A 26 -2.44 -9.49 -11.45
C ALA A 26 -3.17 -8.25 -10.87
N ASP A 27 -4.28 -8.46 -10.15
CA ASP A 27 -5.03 -7.42 -9.44
C ASP A 27 -4.51 -7.16 -8.01
N ASP A 28 -3.70 -8.07 -7.46
CA ASP A 28 -3.11 -7.92 -6.14
C ASP A 28 -1.90 -6.98 -6.18
N SER A 29 -1.86 -6.07 -5.20
CA SER A 29 -0.81 -5.05 -5.10
C SER A 29 -0.41 -4.82 -3.65
N GLN A 30 0.90 -4.73 -3.43
CA GLN A 30 1.49 -4.37 -2.15
C GLN A 30 2.19 -3.03 -2.31
N LEU A 31 1.87 -2.08 -1.45
CA LEU A 31 2.53 -0.77 -1.43
C LEU A 31 3.58 -0.74 -0.32
N TYR A 32 4.73 -0.15 -0.62
CA TYR A 32 5.77 0.08 0.38
C TYR A 32 5.88 1.58 0.61
N ALA A 33 5.64 2.02 1.84
CA ALA A 33 5.62 3.42 2.21
C ALA A 33 6.64 3.71 3.31
N ALA A 34 7.36 4.83 3.20
CA ALA A 34 8.32 5.26 4.22
C ALA A 34 7.66 5.58 5.57
N ASP A 35 6.46 6.15 5.51
CA ASP A 35 5.66 6.58 6.65
C ASP A 35 4.16 6.66 6.27
N GLU A 36 3.34 7.07 7.23
CA GLU A 36 1.88 7.22 7.07
C GLU A 36 1.50 8.28 6.03
N GLU A 37 2.21 9.41 5.95
CA GLU A 37 1.93 10.42 4.92
C GLU A 37 2.17 9.83 3.53
N CYS A 38 3.31 9.19 3.34
CA CYS A 38 3.68 8.52 2.10
C CYS A 38 2.67 7.44 1.71
N LEU A 39 2.12 6.69 2.68
CA LEU A 39 1.06 5.70 2.44
C LEU A 39 -0.19 6.39 1.88
N HIS A 40 -0.66 7.46 2.52
CA HIS A 40 -1.82 8.22 2.05
C HIS A 40 -1.62 8.79 0.65
N ARG A 41 -0.43 9.33 0.35
CA ARG A 41 -0.08 9.82 -0.99
C ARG A 41 -0.14 8.70 -2.02
N GLN A 42 0.43 7.53 -1.72
CA GLN A 42 0.40 6.38 -2.63
C GLN A 42 -1.01 5.81 -2.83
N LEU A 43 -1.83 5.73 -1.78
CA LEU A 43 -3.23 5.32 -1.89
C LEU A 43 -4.04 6.30 -2.75
N ALA A 44 -3.83 7.61 -2.61
CA ALA A 44 -4.46 8.62 -3.46
C ALA A 44 -4.07 8.47 -4.94
N LEU A 45 -2.81 8.12 -5.23
CA LEU A 45 -2.36 7.82 -6.59
C LEU A 45 -3.05 6.57 -7.16
N VAL A 46 -3.19 5.51 -6.36
CA VAL A 46 -3.90 4.29 -6.76
C VAL A 46 -5.37 4.57 -7.01
N GLN A 47 -6.03 5.29 -6.11
CA GLN A 47 -7.44 5.67 -6.25
C GLN A 47 -7.66 6.48 -7.53
N SER A 48 -6.83 7.50 -7.79
CA SER A 48 -6.92 8.30 -9.01
C SER A 48 -6.74 7.47 -10.29
N PHE A 49 -5.88 6.45 -10.24
CA PHE A 49 -5.75 5.50 -11.35
C PHE A 49 -7.03 4.67 -11.53
N CYS A 50 -7.55 4.09 -10.45
CA CYS A 50 -8.77 3.28 -10.45
C CYS A 50 -9.98 4.06 -11.01
N ASP A 51 -10.16 5.31 -10.55
CA ASP A 51 -11.26 6.19 -10.98
C ASP A 51 -11.22 6.45 -12.50
N LYS A 52 -10.03 6.57 -13.08
CA LYS A 52 -9.83 6.81 -14.52
C LYS A 52 -9.95 5.54 -15.36
N SER A 53 -9.65 4.38 -14.78
CA SER A 53 -9.61 3.11 -15.51
C SER A 53 -10.90 2.28 -15.41
N GLY A 54 -11.84 2.69 -14.56
CA GLY A 54 -13.04 1.91 -14.24
C GLY A 54 -12.78 0.73 -13.30
N PHE A 55 -11.60 0.65 -12.68
CA PHE A 55 -11.32 -0.32 -11.61
C PHE A 55 -11.81 0.23 -10.28
N ARG A 56 -12.10 -0.64 -9.32
CA ARG A 56 -12.47 -0.24 -7.96
C ARG A 56 -11.43 -0.74 -6.97
N LEU A 57 -10.83 0.19 -6.22
CA LEU A 57 -9.94 -0.16 -5.11
C LEU A 57 -10.75 -0.82 -4.00
N ASN A 58 -10.33 -2.01 -3.56
CA ASN A 58 -10.96 -2.72 -2.46
C ASN A 58 -10.28 -2.35 -1.14
N VAL A 59 -10.75 -1.25 -0.53
CA VAL A 59 -10.21 -0.75 0.73
C VAL A 59 -10.41 -1.76 1.87
N ASP A 60 -11.52 -2.50 1.86
CA ASP A 60 -11.82 -3.51 2.90
C ASP A 60 -10.83 -4.68 2.91
N LYS A 61 -10.23 -5.00 1.75
CA LYS A 61 -9.15 -5.99 1.63
C LYS A 61 -7.77 -5.40 1.90
N THR A 62 -7.64 -4.08 2.01
CA THR A 62 -6.35 -3.43 2.20
C THR A 62 -5.96 -3.49 3.67
N GLN A 63 -4.81 -4.09 3.94
CA GLN A 63 -4.26 -4.21 5.29
C GLN A 63 -2.84 -3.60 5.34
N ILE A 64 -2.46 -3.15 6.53
CA ILE A 64 -1.19 -2.50 6.81
C ILE A 64 -0.36 -3.40 7.72
N LEU A 65 0.79 -3.81 7.23
CA LEU A 65 1.84 -4.45 8.02
C LEU A 65 2.91 -3.42 8.33
N THR A 66 3.12 -3.11 9.61
CA THR A 66 4.13 -2.15 10.05
C THR A 66 4.67 -2.49 11.45
N PHE A 67 5.88 -2.03 11.72
CA PHE A 67 6.46 -2.03 13.08
C PHE A 67 6.37 -0.66 13.76
N ALA A 68 5.97 0.38 13.02
CA ALA A 68 5.79 1.71 13.55
C ALA A 68 4.42 1.85 14.22
N PRO A 69 4.28 2.70 15.25
CA PRO A 69 2.96 3.07 15.77
C PRO A 69 2.10 3.65 14.65
N LEU A 70 0.89 3.11 14.48
CA LEU A 70 -0.10 3.65 13.55
C LEU A 70 -0.93 4.71 14.22
N SER A 71 -1.34 5.73 13.46
CA SER A 71 -2.38 6.64 13.94
C SER A 71 -3.69 5.88 14.20
N PRO A 72 -4.57 6.41 15.07
CA PRO A 72 -5.89 5.83 15.29
C PRO A 72 -6.72 5.68 14.01
N ALA A 73 -6.46 6.51 12.99
CA ALA A 73 -7.17 6.46 11.71
C ALA A 73 -6.83 5.21 10.89
N LEU A 74 -5.65 4.62 11.09
CA LEU A 74 -5.17 3.43 10.39
C LEU A 74 -5.20 2.16 11.24
N ALA A 75 -5.55 2.28 12.54
CA ALA A 75 -5.53 1.16 13.47
C ALA A 75 -6.41 -0.02 13.03
N SER A 76 -7.56 0.25 12.39
CA SER A 76 -8.47 -0.79 11.87
C SER A 76 -7.92 -1.55 10.66
N MET A 77 -6.94 -0.99 9.95
CA MET A 77 -6.29 -1.62 8.80
C MET A 77 -5.06 -2.44 9.21
N ALA A 78 -4.61 -2.34 10.45
CA ALA A 78 -3.43 -3.04 10.93
C ALA A 78 -3.62 -4.56 10.87
N VAL A 79 -2.64 -5.27 10.34
CA VAL A 79 -2.58 -6.73 10.46
C VAL A 79 -2.34 -7.07 11.94
N THR A 80 -3.30 -7.75 12.57
CA THR A 80 -3.14 -8.30 13.92
C THR A 80 -2.68 -9.75 13.83
N SER A 81 -2.05 -10.26 14.90
CA SER A 81 -1.60 -11.66 14.97
C SER A 81 -2.75 -12.68 14.94
N GLU A 82 -3.99 -12.23 15.04
CA GLU A 82 -5.18 -13.06 15.13
C GLU A 82 -6.04 -12.94 13.85
N ALA A 83 -5.60 -13.61 12.78
CA ALA A 83 -6.35 -14.12 11.61
C ALA A 83 -6.40 -13.33 10.27
N PRO A 84 -6.53 -14.03 9.10
CA PRO A 84 -6.59 -15.48 8.91
C PRO A 84 -5.35 -16.09 8.20
N THR A 85 -5.00 -17.29 8.62
CA THR A 85 -4.29 -18.29 7.81
C THR A 85 -5.22 -18.66 6.65
N LYS A 86 -4.88 -18.33 5.41
CA LYS A 86 -5.49 -19.03 4.26
C LYS A 86 -5.21 -20.51 4.48
N SER A 87 -6.23 -21.32 4.72
CA SER A 87 -6.09 -22.77 4.50
C SER A 87 -5.77 -22.96 3.02
N LEU A 88 -4.60 -23.56 2.76
CA LEU A 88 -4.19 -24.05 1.45
C LEU A 88 -5.08 -25.21 1.01
#